data_AF-A0A1G8AV67-F1
#
_entry.id   AF-A0A1G8AV67-F1
#
_cell.length_a   1.000
_cell.length_b   1.000
_cell.length_c   1.000
_cell.angle_alpha   90.00
_cell.angle_beta   90.00
_cell.angle_gamma   90.00
#
_symmetry.space_group_name_H-M   'P 1'
#
loop_
_entity.id
_entity.type
_entity.pdbx_description
1 polymer ?
#
loop_
_entity_poly.entity_id
_entity_poly.type
_entity_poly.pdbx_seq_one_letter_code
_entity_poly.pdbx_strand_id
1 'polypeptide(L)'
;MNDPDAPSDRDDDTARESETPRDPVAGALLVIGDCRAWPQVRARLDEHGLSEALGPDGLLRVMAAWQAERAGALSDAELTAELRHWAEGGTYQSHLGGFNALSPETLLDEARRRGWFVQSLPGGRGVVTPPTGKPLVLPETPS
;
A
#
# COMPACT_ATOMS: atom_id res chain seq x y z
N MET A 1 72.90 -12.74 4.75
CA MET A 1 72.18 -11.48 4.46
C MET A 1 70.77 -11.92 4.11
N ASN A 2 69.89 -11.87 5.11
CA ASN A 2 68.49 -12.27 5.01
C ASN A 2 67.70 -11.03 4.62
N ASP A 3 66.92 -11.11 3.54
CA ASP A 3 65.78 -10.23 3.30
C ASP A 3 64.51 -11.11 3.31
N PRO A 4 63.73 -11.07 4.40
CA PRO A 4 62.35 -11.47 4.42
C PRO A 4 61.48 -10.23 4.65
N ASP A 5 60.66 -9.83 3.68
CA ASP A 5 59.29 -9.39 3.96
C ASP A 5 58.63 -8.91 2.67
N ALA A 6 57.75 -9.75 2.14
CA ALA A 6 56.65 -9.29 1.33
C ALA A 6 55.37 -9.89 1.92
N PRO A 7 54.63 -9.14 2.75
CA PRO A 7 53.25 -9.46 2.99
C PRO A 7 52.39 -8.82 1.88
N SER A 8 51.89 -9.72 1.04
CA SER A 8 50.56 -9.65 0.41
C SER A 8 49.51 -9.20 1.43
N ASP A 9 48.58 -8.35 1.00
CA ASP A 9 47.22 -8.09 1.52
C ASP A 9 46.88 -6.62 1.20
N ARG A 10 45.73 -6.21 0.67
CA ARG A 10 44.46 -6.84 0.35
C ARG A 10 43.76 -5.88 -0.61
N ASP A 11 42.97 -6.44 -1.50
CA ASP A 11 41.93 -5.74 -2.24
C ASP A 11 41.12 -4.85 -1.28
N ASP A 12 41.31 -3.54 -1.35
CA ASP A 12 40.39 -2.55 -0.79
C ASP A 12 39.37 -2.18 -1.88
N ASP A 13 38.65 -3.20 -2.34
CA ASP A 13 37.39 -3.03 -3.06
C ASP A 13 36.26 -3.28 -2.06
N THR A 14 36.21 -2.46 -1.01
CA THR A 14 35.02 -2.35 -0.18
C THR A 14 34.07 -1.32 -0.79
N ALA A 15 33.78 -1.46 -2.09
CA ALA A 15 32.47 -1.10 -2.58
C ALA A 15 31.48 -1.99 -1.81
N ARG A 16 30.98 -1.47 -0.67
CA ARG A 16 29.68 -1.88 -0.18
C ARG A 16 28.72 -1.52 -1.29
N GLU A 17 28.55 -2.43 -2.24
CA GLU A 17 27.36 -2.50 -3.06
C GLU A 17 26.23 -2.45 -2.03
N SER A 18 25.60 -1.28 -1.94
CA SER A 18 24.28 -1.16 -1.35
C SER A 18 23.46 -2.18 -2.10
N GLU A 19 23.30 -3.37 -1.52
CA GLU A 19 22.58 -4.47 -2.12
C GLU A 19 21.13 -4.01 -2.17
N THR A 20 20.79 -3.29 -3.25
CA THR A 20 19.44 -2.83 -3.50
C THR A 20 18.58 -4.07 -3.39
N PRO A 21 17.56 -4.09 -2.51
CA PRO A 21 16.75 -5.28 -2.32
C PRO A 21 16.29 -5.77 -3.70
N ARG A 22 16.49 -7.05 -4.01
CA ARG A 22 16.10 -7.64 -5.31
C ARG A 22 14.65 -7.31 -5.69
N ASP A 23 13.81 -7.06 -4.70
CA ASP A 23 12.54 -6.37 -4.82
C ASP A 23 12.31 -5.46 -3.59
N PRO A 24 12.46 -4.12 -3.72
CA PRO A 24 12.26 -3.20 -2.59
C PRO A 24 10.81 -3.16 -2.12
N VAL A 25 9.84 -3.49 -2.99
CA VAL A 25 8.41 -3.56 -2.61
C VAL A 25 8.17 -4.78 -1.74
N ALA A 26 8.72 -5.95 -2.09
CA ALA A 26 8.61 -7.14 -1.25
C ALA A 26 9.24 -6.92 0.13
N GLY A 27 10.42 -6.27 0.18
CA GLY A 27 11.06 -5.88 1.45
C GLY A 27 10.21 -4.91 2.27
N ALA A 28 9.59 -3.92 1.62
CA ALA A 28 8.68 -2.97 2.26
C ALA A 28 7.46 -3.66 2.88
N LEU A 29 6.84 -4.61 2.19
CA LEU A 29 5.66 -5.33 2.72
C LEU A 29 6.00 -6.17 3.96
N LEU A 30 7.19 -6.76 4.01
CA LEU A 30 7.63 -7.51 5.19
C LEU A 30 7.79 -6.62 6.43
N VAL A 31 8.29 -5.40 6.25
CA VAL A 31 8.53 -4.52 7.40
C VAL A 31 7.26 -3.81 7.86
N ILE A 32 6.22 -3.62 7.04
CA ILE A 32 5.05 -2.80 7.42
C ILE A 32 3.85 -3.56 7.99
N GLY A 33 3.90 -4.90 8.09
CA GLY A 33 2.70 -5.72 8.38
C GLY A 33 1.92 -5.38 9.67
N ASP A 34 2.58 -4.79 10.68
CA ASP A 34 1.91 -4.37 11.92
C ASP A 34 1.40 -2.92 11.90
N CYS A 35 1.72 -2.15 10.85
CA CYS A 35 1.34 -0.74 10.77
C CYS A 35 -0.17 -0.61 10.53
N ARG A 36 -0.83 0.14 11.42
CA ARG A 36 -2.28 0.39 11.35
C ARG A 36 -2.62 1.72 10.70
N ALA A 37 -1.62 2.58 10.50
CA ALA A 37 -1.77 3.88 9.89
C ALA A 37 -0.68 4.15 8.86
N TRP A 38 -1.01 4.88 7.79
CA TRP A 38 -0.06 5.23 6.74
C TRP A 38 1.17 6.03 7.23
N PRO A 39 1.04 6.97 8.18
CA PRO A 39 2.22 7.63 8.77
C PRO A 39 3.18 6.64 9.46
N GLN A 40 2.66 5.56 10.07
CA GLN A 40 3.50 4.52 10.66
C GLN A 40 4.21 3.71 9.58
N VAL A 41 3.52 3.41 8.47
CA VAL A 41 4.12 2.76 7.30
C VAL A 41 5.31 3.60 6.81
N ARG A 42 5.11 4.90 6.57
CA ARG A 42 6.15 5.81 6.07
C ARG A 42 7.36 5.88 7.02
N ALA A 43 7.11 6.08 8.32
CA ALA A 43 8.17 6.10 9.31
C ALA A 43 8.99 4.80 9.31
N ARG A 44 8.33 3.64 9.21
CA ARG A 44 9.01 2.34 9.20
C ARG A 44 9.79 2.10 7.90
N LEU A 45 9.30 2.58 6.77
CA LEU A 45 10.08 2.53 5.51
C LEU A 45 11.32 3.44 5.58
N ASP A 46 11.20 4.61 6.20
CA ASP A 46 12.31 5.54 6.40
C ASP A 46 13.37 4.97 7.36
N GLU A 47 12.94 4.37 8.48
CA GLU A 47 13.82 3.69 9.45
C GLU A 47 14.69 2.59 8.83
N HIS A 48 14.16 1.93 7.79
CA HIS A 48 14.84 0.87 7.07
C HIS A 48 15.54 1.34 5.78
N GLY A 49 15.54 2.64 5.49
CA GLY A 49 16.15 3.21 4.28
C GLY A 49 15.45 2.80 2.97
N LEU A 50 14.22 2.29 3.06
CA LEU A 50 13.48 1.75 1.90
C LEU A 50 12.75 2.84 1.11
N SER A 51 12.40 3.98 1.72
CA SER A 51 11.68 5.05 1.03
C SER A 51 12.43 5.61 -0.18
N GLU A 52 13.76 5.75 -0.08
CA GLU A 52 14.60 6.21 -1.19
C GLU A 52 14.70 5.15 -2.28
N ALA A 53 14.94 3.89 -1.90
CA ALA A 53 15.05 2.76 -2.83
C ALA A 53 13.74 2.47 -3.58
N LEU A 54 12.59 2.70 -2.95
CA LEU A 54 11.27 2.54 -3.56
C LEU A 54 10.96 3.64 -4.59
N GLY A 55 11.42 4.86 -4.34
CA GLY A 55 10.98 6.04 -5.08
C GLY A 55 9.46 6.28 -4.99
N PRO A 56 8.94 7.29 -5.71
CA PRO A 56 7.51 7.65 -5.68
C PRO A 56 6.59 6.51 -6.10
N ASP A 57 6.89 5.83 -7.21
CA ASP A 57 6.04 4.76 -7.74
C ASP A 57 6.04 3.52 -6.83
N GLY A 58 7.19 3.18 -6.25
CA GLY A 58 7.28 2.10 -5.28
C GLY A 58 6.47 2.39 -4.02
N LEU A 59 6.49 3.64 -3.53
CA LEU A 59 5.67 4.06 -2.40
C LEU A 59 4.17 3.97 -2.69
N LEU A 60 3.73 4.35 -3.90
CA LEU A 60 2.34 4.18 -4.32
C LEU A 60 1.93 2.69 -4.36
N ARG A 61 2.81 1.82 -4.86
CA ARG A 61 2.58 0.36 -4.86
C ARG A 61 2.48 -0.21 -3.45
N VAL A 62 3.36 0.24 -2.54
CA VAL A 62 3.31 -0.17 -1.13
C VAL A 62 2.03 0.34 -0.45
N MET A 63 1.61 1.58 -0.73
CA MET A 63 0.36 2.13 -0.24
C MET A 63 -0.85 1.32 -0.72
N ALA A 64 -0.91 0.99 -2.01
CA ALA A 64 -1.98 0.18 -2.58
C ALA A 64 -2.05 -1.22 -1.94
N ALA A 65 -0.89 -1.88 -1.77
CA ALA A 65 -0.82 -3.19 -1.13
C ALA A 65 -1.22 -3.14 0.34
N TRP A 66 -0.78 -2.12 1.10
CA TRP A 66 -1.21 -1.91 2.48
C TRP A 66 -2.72 -1.66 2.57
N GLN A 67 -3.29 -0.82 1.70
CA GLN A 67 -4.73 -0.60 1.66
C GLN A 67 -5.51 -1.88 1.33
N ALA A 68 -5.02 -2.70 0.39
CA ALA A 68 -5.65 -3.98 0.03
C ALA A 68 -5.68 -4.96 1.21
N GLU A 69 -4.59 -5.06 1.98
CA GLU A 69 -4.56 -5.86 3.21
C GLU A 69 -5.59 -5.35 4.23
N ARG A 70 -5.63 -4.03 4.45
CA ARG A 70 -6.58 -3.38 5.38
C ARG A 70 -8.03 -3.60 4.94
N ALA A 71 -8.33 -3.52 3.65
CA ALA A 71 -9.65 -3.80 3.09
C ALA A 71 -10.03 -5.28 3.27
N GLY A 72 -9.08 -6.20 3.06
CA GLY A 72 -9.25 -7.63 3.28
C GLY A 72 -9.60 -8.00 4.73
N ALA A 73 -9.18 -7.18 5.69
CA ALA A 73 -9.48 -7.37 7.11
C ALA A 73 -10.87 -6.87 7.55
N LEU A 74 -11.59 -6.12 6.70
CA LEU A 74 -12.93 -5.62 7.05
C LEU A 74 -13.96 -6.75 7.07
N SER A 75 -14.95 -6.67 7.95
CA SER A 75 -16.19 -7.43 7.80
C SER A 75 -17.05 -6.89 6.64
N ASP A 76 -18.03 -7.67 6.16
CA ASP A 76 -18.96 -7.21 5.13
C ASP A 76 -19.74 -5.96 5.55
N ALA A 77 -20.06 -5.84 6.85
CA ALA A 77 -20.73 -4.68 7.41
C ALA A 77 -19.84 -3.43 7.39
N GLU A 78 -18.57 -3.56 7.77
CA GLU A 78 -17.60 -2.47 7.75
C GLU A 78 -17.30 -2.03 6.31
N LEU A 79 -17.07 -2.98 5.40
CA LEU A 79 -16.89 -2.68 3.97
C LEU A 79 -18.11 -1.95 3.39
N THR A 80 -19.33 -2.38 3.75
CA THR A 80 -20.56 -1.69 3.33
C THR A 80 -20.63 -0.26 3.88
N ALA A 81 -20.20 -0.03 5.12
CA ALA A 81 -20.19 1.30 5.73
C ALA A 81 -19.18 2.23 5.05
N GLU A 82 -17.97 1.75 4.76
CA GLU A 82 -16.94 2.47 4.01
C GLU A 82 -17.45 2.82 2.60
N LEU A 83 -17.98 1.85 1.84
CA LEU A 83 -18.53 2.09 0.51
C LEU A 83 -19.69 3.10 0.53
N ARG A 84 -20.52 3.08 1.57
CA ARG A 84 -21.62 4.04 1.73
C ARG A 84 -21.12 5.44 1.98
N HIS A 85 -20.11 5.62 2.83
CA HIS A 85 -19.50 6.93 3.08
C HIS A 85 -19.06 7.58 1.76
N TRP A 86 -18.37 6.82 0.90
CA TRP A 86 -17.94 7.32 -0.40
C TRP A 86 -19.10 7.59 -1.35
N ALA A 87 -20.10 6.71 -1.39
CA ALA A 87 -21.29 6.89 -2.22
C ALA A 87 -22.12 8.13 -1.85
N GLU A 88 -22.05 8.57 -0.58
CA GLU A 88 -22.70 9.77 -0.07
C GLU A 88 -21.89 11.06 -0.34
N GLY A 89 -20.77 10.97 -1.07
CA GLY A 89 -19.91 12.12 -1.38
C GLY A 89 -18.86 12.41 -0.30
N GLY A 90 -18.56 11.41 0.54
CA GLY A 90 -17.47 11.48 1.51
C GLY A 90 -16.13 11.81 0.87
N THR A 91 -15.27 12.46 1.66
CA THR A 91 -13.90 12.83 1.31
C THR A 91 -12.93 12.30 2.36
N TYR A 92 -11.65 12.20 2.03
CA TYR A 92 -10.60 11.87 3.01
C TYR A 92 -10.61 12.80 4.23
N GLN A 93 -10.96 14.08 4.05
CA GLN A 93 -11.03 15.06 5.14
C GLN A 93 -12.22 14.82 6.08
N SER A 94 -13.34 14.33 5.55
CA SER A 94 -14.55 14.03 6.33
C SER A 94 -14.58 12.61 6.88
N HIS A 95 -13.66 11.73 6.47
CA HIS A 95 -13.61 10.36 6.94
C HIS A 95 -13.03 10.30 8.36
N LEU A 96 -13.64 9.50 9.25
CA LEU A 96 -13.16 9.33 10.62
C LEU A 96 -11.73 8.76 10.68
N GLY A 97 -11.33 7.99 9.66
CA GLY A 97 -9.98 7.47 9.50
C GLY A 97 -8.97 8.48 8.93
N GLY A 98 -9.42 9.66 8.45
CA GLY A 98 -8.58 10.68 7.82
C GLY A 98 -7.69 10.11 6.71
N PHE A 99 -6.38 10.32 6.84
CA PHE A 99 -5.36 9.78 5.92
C PHE A 99 -5.26 8.24 5.87
N ASN A 100 -5.95 7.53 6.77
CA ASN A 100 -6.02 6.07 6.77
C ASN A 100 -7.28 5.53 6.08
N ALA A 101 -8.13 6.41 5.53
CA ALA A 101 -9.31 5.98 4.79
C ALA A 101 -8.88 5.15 3.56
N LEU A 102 -9.60 4.07 3.30
CA LEU A 102 -9.36 3.23 2.14
C LEU A 102 -9.92 3.91 0.89
N SER A 103 -9.18 3.83 -0.21
CA SER A 103 -9.63 4.42 -1.46
C SER A 103 -10.90 3.71 -1.99
N PRO A 104 -11.78 4.43 -2.72
CA PRO A 104 -12.91 3.81 -3.41
C PRO A 104 -12.53 2.60 -4.28
N GLU A 105 -11.40 2.67 -4.98
CA GLU A 105 -10.90 1.58 -5.84
C GLU A 105 -10.56 0.34 -5.02
N THR A 106 -9.80 0.49 -3.93
CA THR A 106 -9.45 -0.62 -3.03
C THR A 106 -10.71 -1.30 -2.49
N LEU A 107 -11.72 -0.53 -2.10
CA LEU A 107 -12.97 -1.07 -1.57
C LEU A 107 -13.79 -1.81 -2.65
N LEU A 108 -13.78 -1.32 -3.89
CA LEU A 108 -14.42 -1.97 -5.03
C LEU A 108 -13.72 -3.30 -5.38
N ASP A 109 -12.39 -3.33 -5.36
CA ASP A 109 -11.62 -4.55 -5.59
C ASP A 109 -11.87 -5.59 -4.51
N GLU A 110 -11.95 -5.15 -3.25
CA GLU A 110 -12.30 -6.03 -2.14
C GLU A 110 -13.73 -6.58 -2.28
N ALA A 111 -14.69 -5.75 -2.69
CA ALA A 111 -16.05 -6.21 -2.97
C ALA A 111 -16.09 -7.25 -4.12
N ARG A 112 -15.33 -7.03 -5.21
CA ARG A 112 -15.16 -8.01 -6.30
C ARG A 112 -14.57 -9.32 -5.77
N ARG A 113 -13.53 -9.24 -4.94
CA ARG A 113 -12.87 -10.41 -4.35
C ARG A 113 -13.82 -11.25 -3.49
N ARG A 114 -14.80 -10.61 -2.83
CA ARG A 114 -15.88 -11.26 -2.06
C ARG A 114 -17.02 -11.80 -2.93
N GLY A 115 -16.98 -11.60 -4.24
CA GLY A 115 -18.02 -12.04 -5.17
C GLY A 115 -19.25 -11.13 -5.19
N TRP A 116 -19.15 -9.89 -4.70
CA TRP A 116 -20.24 -8.93 -4.82
C TRP A 116 -20.36 -8.45 -6.27
N PHE A 117 -21.56 -8.05 -6.67
CA PHE A 117 -21.73 -7.46 -7.99
C PHE A 117 -21.07 -6.08 -8.02
N VAL A 118 -20.07 -5.91 -8.89
CA VAL A 118 -19.38 -4.65 -9.11
C VAL A 118 -19.31 -4.37 -10.61
N GLN A 119 -19.71 -3.17 -11.01
CA GLN A 119 -19.65 -2.71 -12.39
C GLN A 119 -18.98 -1.34 -12.48
N SER A 120 -17.96 -1.23 -13.32
CA SER A 120 -17.36 0.06 -13.65
C SER A 120 -18.27 0.85 -14.58
N LEU A 121 -18.40 2.15 -14.33
CA LEU A 121 -19.19 3.09 -15.12
C LEU A 121 -18.29 4.06 -15.88
N PRO A 122 -18.80 4.71 -16.95
CA PRO A 122 -18.09 5.80 -17.61
C PRO A 122 -17.75 6.95 -16.64
N GLY A 123 -16.57 7.53 -16.82
CA GLY A 123 -16.04 8.61 -15.98
C GLY A 123 -15.49 8.12 -14.64
N GLY A 124 -14.85 6.95 -14.60
CA GLY A 124 -14.13 6.44 -13.42
C GLY A 124 -14.99 6.06 -12.20
N ARG A 125 -16.32 6.08 -12.33
CA ARG A 125 -17.27 5.70 -11.26
C ARG A 125 -17.46 4.19 -11.18
N GLY A 126 -17.99 3.71 -10.07
CA GLY A 126 -18.34 2.29 -9.87
C GLY A 126 -19.72 2.10 -9.25
N VAL A 127 -20.43 1.05 -9.65
CA VAL A 127 -21.60 0.54 -8.92
C VAL A 127 -21.20 -0.73 -8.19
N VAL A 128 -21.59 -0.83 -6.93
CA VAL A 128 -21.44 -2.04 -6.12
C VAL A 128 -22.78 -2.40 -5.49
N THR A 129 -23.12 -3.68 -5.45
CA THR A 129 -24.29 -4.19 -4.73
C THR A 129 -23.79 -5.03 -3.55
N PRO A 130 -23.82 -4.49 -2.32
CA PRO A 130 -23.52 -5.25 -1.12
C PRO A 130 -24.48 -6.45 -0.96
N PRO A 131 -24.10 -7.49 -0.19
CA PRO A 131 -24.93 -8.68 0.03
C PRO A 131 -26.26 -8.33 0.69
N THR A 132 -26.31 -7.20 1.39
CA THR A 132 -27.52 -6.64 1.99
C THR A 132 -27.65 -5.16 1.65
N GLY A 133 -28.83 -4.73 1.22
CA GLY A 133 -29.15 -3.33 1.00
C GLY A 133 -29.31 -2.95 -0.46
N LYS A 134 -29.19 -1.64 -0.75
CA LYS A 134 -29.35 -1.07 -2.09
C LYS A 134 -28.00 -0.96 -2.79
N PRO A 135 -27.96 -0.99 -4.13
CA PRO A 135 -26.77 -0.65 -4.89
C PRO A 135 -26.23 0.74 -4.51
N LEU A 136 -24.91 0.85 -4.44
CA LEU A 136 -24.18 2.06 -4.13
C LEU A 136 -23.41 2.51 -5.37
N VAL A 137 -23.43 3.81 -5.66
CA VAL A 137 -22.65 4.42 -6.75
C VAL A 137 -21.51 5.19 -6.13
N LEU A 138 -20.28 4.77 -6.39
CA LEU A 138 -19.07 5.42 -5.91
C LEU A 138 -18.60 6.50 -6.89
N PRO A 139 -18.02 7.59 -6.37
CA PRO A 139 -17.50 8.68 -7.18
C PRO A 139 -16.32 8.22 -8.03
N GLU A 140 -15.92 9.09 -8.94
CA GLU A 140 -14.65 8.93 -9.65
C GLU A 140 -13.50 8.89 -8.65
N THR A 141 -12.60 7.94 -8.83
CA THR A 141 -11.35 7.92 -8.06
C THR A 141 -10.48 9.04 -8.60
N PRO A 142 -10.04 10.02 -7.78
CA PRO A 142 -9.13 11.06 -8.28
C PRO A 142 -7.86 10.36 -8.79
N SER A 143 -7.59 10.53 -10.08
CA SER A 143 -6.35 10.08 -10.74
C SER A 143 -5.15 10.90 -10.28
#